data_AF-A0A970SR35-F1
#
_entry.id   AF-A0A970SR35-F1
#
_cell.length_a   1.000
_cell.length_b   1.000
_cell.length_c   1.000
_cell.angle_alpha   90.00
_cell.angle_beta   90.00
_cell.angle_gamma   90.00
#
_symmetry.space_group_name_H-M   'P 1'
#
loop_
_entity.id
_entity.type
_entity.pdbx_description
1 polymer ?
#
loop_
_entity_poly.entity_id
_entity_poly.type
_entity_poly.pdbx_seq_one_letter_code
_entity_poly.pdbx_strand_id
1 'polypeptide(L)'
;MTNKKKGLLFTLALASSFVLASCNEISALPLFYEGPLVVNQDGEKTDVYQNLVGLLYDSLIDSSDTAKKVLNEMMYVIAVDQFGDYHEVKELLETSDANSEKVREFIDAHANVYQRDSDEESDKKANEFARLVHFGEVMDYRIKEVFYNAATGGSYSYRSRFDEEKYAVSLAKDLYDIEGVFEPGVNWHEDVLIDPSVKVENIGNYVHLDRYDDYIDRGVLPNLYRERLVEQFLLDNNYSTLGRTYARKVEYIKISKNDNYPSAAKSLINAFVDKYILDPNATGDVDLEILSNAWRGIDLDVEAVALLDEAFSKKDVTDADVLSYLGDATEYYPETQFGAIVKDYLKITDDRFTNDKSVESDFTSSNSYSKQVGLKIKADTLRLEDYTNDGWFVKSGGLSELPEAIRSRLFNINVANQVDFLVEEDQTTHEYESGNYVRNIQGNYYLTPTISEQGTDVRKDNFVIYDISSSTYYIIKVLEAVSTSKLSYLSDNNYQHLRTDESKTFIEEVAKEVTHVLSAKDSYINNANEHYIGLYNFKYHDTTIYDYFVENFPDLFEE
;
A
#
# COMPACT_ATOMS: atom_id res chain seq x y z
N MET A 1 -12.21 36.68 -3.57
CA MET A 1 -12.21 37.09 -4.99
C MET A 1 -11.36 36.08 -5.73
N THR A 2 -12.00 35.01 -6.18
CA THR A 2 -11.38 33.92 -6.93
C THR A 2 -11.04 34.42 -8.32
N ASN A 3 -9.74 34.55 -8.61
CA ASN A 3 -9.27 34.75 -9.97
C ASN A 3 -9.61 33.47 -10.74
N LYS A 4 -10.74 33.47 -11.48
CA LYS A 4 -10.97 32.49 -12.55
C LYS A 4 -9.69 32.46 -13.40
N LYS A 5 -9.01 31.31 -13.50
CA LYS A 5 -7.87 31.13 -14.42
C LYS A 5 -8.34 31.66 -15.77
N LYS A 6 -7.61 32.62 -16.36
CA LYS A 6 -7.99 33.24 -17.64
C LYS A 6 -7.99 32.16 -18.73
N GLY A 7 -9.16 31.57 -18.96
CA GLY A 7 -9.57 30.84 -20.15
C GLY A 7 -8.51 29.91 -20.75
N LEU A 8 -8.15 28.84 -20.03
CA LEU A 8 -7.70 27.64 -20.72
C LEU A 8 -8.96 26.94 -21.26
N LEU A 9 -9.22 27.12 -22.56
CA LEU A 9 -10.28 26.43 -23.28
C LEU A 9 -9.81 24.98 -23.50
N PHE A 10 -10.18 24.07 -22.60
CA PHE A 10 -10.04 22.65 -22.86
C PHE A 10 -11.07 22.26 -23.92
N THR A 11 -10.61 22.12 -25.15
CA THR A 11 -11.36 21.45 -26.20
C THR A 11 -11.00 19.98 -26.07
N LEU A 12 -11.87 19.18 -25.44
CA LEU A 12 -11.69 17.74 -25.32
C LEU A 12 -11.87 17.13 -26.72
N ALA A 13 -10.78 17.13 -27.48
CA ALA A 13 -10.62 16.39 -28.71
C ALA A 13 -9.40 15.51 -28.50
N LEU A 14 -9.64 14.28 -28.04
CA LEU A 14 -8.81 13.07 -28.14
C LEU A 14 -8.86 12.25 -26.84
N ALA A 15 -9.86 11.37 -26.74
CA ALA A 15 -9.51 9.96 -26.67
C ALA A 15 -9.09 9.59 -28.10
N SER A 16 -7.84 9.21 -28.31
CA SER A 16 -7.30 8.74 -29.59
C SER A 16 -7.85 7.34 -29.88
N SER A 17 -9.14 7.19 -30.10
CA SER A 17 -9.75 7.34 -31.41
C SER A 17 -11.25 7.61 -31.22
N PHE A 18 -11.83 8.44 -32.09
CA PHE A 18 -13.25 8.84 -32.12
C PHE A 18 -13.66 10.17 -31.47
N VAL A 19 -12.82 11.21 -31.51
CA VAL A 19 -13.33 12.59 -31.37
C VAL A 19 -12.76 13.50 -32.45
N LEU A 20 -13.54 13.75 -33.50
CA LEU A 20 -13.29 14.83 -34.48
C LEU A 20 -14.55 15.70 -34.64
N ALA A 21 -14.44 16.91 -34.10
CA ALA A 21 -15.08 18.20 -34.40
C ALA A 21 -16.57 18.27 -34.85
N SER A 22 -17.32 19.09 -34.10
CA SER A 22 -18.65 19.61 -34.43
C SER A 22 -18.66 20.55 -35.63
N CYS A 23 -19.65 20.40 -36.52
CA CYS A 23 -20.51 21.48 -37.04
C CYS A 23 -21.69 20.86 -37.81
N ASN A 24 -22.92 21.13 -37.33
CA ASN A 24 -24.24 20.88 -37.94
C ASN A 24 -24.42 19.57 -38.74
N GLU A 25 -25.09 18.59 -38.13
CA GLU A 25 -25.64 17.38 -38.75
C GLU A 25 -24.69 16.63 -39.69
N ILE A 26 -23.59 16.09 -39.17
CA ILE A 26 -22.93 14.93 -39.76
C ILE A 26 -22.61 13.95 -38.62
N SER A 27 -23.31 12.82 -38.61
CA SER A 27 -22.93 11.63 -37.86
C SER A 27 -21.61 11.11 -38.46
N ALA A 28 -20.49 11.40 -37.81
CA ALA A 28 -19.20 10.85 -38.20
C ALA A 28 -19.12 9.39 -37.73
N LEU A 29 -19.77 8.52 -38.50
CA LEU A 29 -19.65 7.08 -38.34
C LEU A 29 -18.21 6.64 -38.71
N PRO A 30 -17.64 5.61 -38.04
CA PRO A 30 -16.43 4.95 -38.50
C PRO A 30 -16.47 4.73 -40.02
N LEU A 31 -15.33 4.86 -40.71
CA LEU A 31 -15.21 4.63 -42.17
C LEU A 31 -15.81 3.27 -42.61
N PHE A 32 -15.91 2.32 -41.68
CA PHE A 32 -16.46 0.99 -41.86
C PHE A 32 -17.62 0.69 -40.89
N TYR A 33 -18.46 1.66 -40.53
CA TYR A 33 -19.57 1.46 -39.58
C TYR A 33 -20.54 0.34 -40.01
N GLU A 34 -20.85 0.29 -41.31
CA GLU A 34 -21.62 -0.81 -41.92
C GLU A 34 -20.74 -2.02 -42.31
N GLY A 35 -19.46 -1.98 -41.97
CA GLY A 35 -18.47 -3.01 -42.28
C GLY A 35 -18.50 -4.18 -41.28
N PRO A 36 -18.05 -5.38 -41.68
CA PRO A 36 -17.99 -6.54 -40.80
C PRO A 36 -16.84 -6.42 -39.78
N LEU A 37 -17.09 -6.87 -38.54
CA LEU A 37 -16.08 -6.99 -37.46
C LEU A 37 -15.08 -8.13 -37.74
N VAL A 38 -15.55 -9.23 -38.33
CA VAL A 38 -14.75 -10.41 -38.65
C VAL A 38 -14.93 -10.76 -40.13
N VAL A 39 -13.81 -10.98 -40.82
CA VAL A 39 -13.77 -11.45 -42.22
C VAL A 39 -13.00 -12.79 -42.31
N ASN A 40 -13.33 -13.61 -43.31
CA ASN A 40 -12.57 -14.82 -43.60
C ASN A 40 -11.16 -14.46 -44.10
N GLN A 41 -10.23 -15.43 -44.11
CA GLN A 41 -8.87 -15.24 -44.65
C GLN A 41 -8.84 -14.77 -46.11
N ASP A 42 -9.91 -15.03 -46.86
CA ASP A 42 -10.08 -14.60 -48.26
C ASP A 42 -10.71 -13.20 -48.39
N GLY A 43 -10.95 -12.48 -47.28
CA GLY A 43 -11.52 -11.13 -47.26
C GLY A 43 -13.04 -11.06 -47.42
N GLU A 44 -13.73 -12.20 -47.57
CA GLU A 44 -15.20 -12.27 -47.64
C GLU A 44 -15.86 -12.32 -46.24
N LYS A 45 -17.10 -11.81 -46.16
CA LYS A 45 -17.88 -11.73 -44.91
C LYS A 45 -18.11 -13.12 -44.30
N THR A 46 -17.82 -13.27 -43.01
CA THR A 46 -18.16 -14.47 -42.24
C THR A 46 -19.66 -14.47 -41.90
N ASP A 47 -20.30 -15.65 -41.90
CA ASP A 47 -21.72 -15.81 -41.52
C ASP A 47 -21.86 -15.80 -39.99
N VAL A 48 -21.49 -14.67 -39.38
CA VAL A 48 -21.59 -14.39 -37.96
C VAL A 48 -22.75 -13.43 -37.75
N TYR A 49 -23.69 -13.81 -36.89
CA TYR A 49 -24.85 -13.00 -36.54
C TYR A 49 -24.40 -11.68 -35.89
N GLN A 50 -24.96 -10.54 -36.32
CA GLN A 50 -24.59 -9.20 -35.82
C GLN A 50 -23.12 -8.78 -36.02
N ASN A 51 -22.50 -9.24 -37.11
CA ASN A 51 -21.15 -8.89 -37.53
C ASN A 51 -21.10 -7.50 -38.20
N LEU A 52 -21.30 -6.42 -37.42
CA LEU A 52 -21.22 -5.02 -37.87
C LEU A 52 -20.43 -4.18 -36.86
N VAL A 53 -19.47 -3.39 -37.34
CA VAL A 53 -18.70 -2.44 -36.52
C VAL A 53 -19.62 -1.46 -35.80
N GLY A 54 -20.72 -1.04 -36.45
CA GLY A 54 -21.71 -0.13 -35.88
C GLY A 54 -22.40 -0.66 -34.63
N LEU A 55 -22.64 -1.97 -34.51
CA LEU A 55 -23.26 -2.54 -33.30
C LEU A 55 -22.32 -2.51 -32.10
N LEU A 56 -21.02 -2.67 -32.34
CA LEU A 56 -20.00 -2.54 -31.29
C LEU A 56 -19.82 -1.07 -30.90
N TYR A 57 -19.80 -0.18 -31.89
CA TYR A 57 -19.70 1.27 -31.71
C TYR A 57 -20.89 1.84 -30.92
N ASP A 58 -22.11 1.51 -31.33
CA ASP A 58 -23.34 1.94 -30.66
C ASP A 58 -23.39 1.35 -29.24
N SER A 59 -23.01 0.09 -29.02
CA SER A 59 -22.93 -0.51 -27.69
C SER A 59 -21.86 0.11 -26.78
N LEU A 60 -20.78 0.65 -27.35
CA LEU A 60 -19.72 1.34 -26.60
C LEU A 60 -20.13 2.76 -26.23
N ILE A 61 -20.92 3.43 -27.08
CA ILE A 61 -21.42 4.79 -26.84
C ILE A 61 -22.66 4.77 -25.93
N ASP A 62 -23.61 3.86 -26.15
CA ASP A 62 -24.82 3.68 -25.34
C ASP A 62 -24.57 2.92 -24.02
N SER A 63 -23.32 2.62 -23.68
CA SER A 63 -23.02 1.99 -22.39
C SER A 63 -23.44 2.92 -21.25
N SER A 64 -24.11 2.39 -20.22
CA SER A 64 -24.56 3.17 -19.05
C SER A 64 -23.42 3.82 -18.25
N ASP A 65 -22.18 3.58 -18.65
CA ASP A 65 -20.94 4.04 -18.00
C ASP A 65 -20.17 5.05 -18.86
N THR A 66 -20.63 5.36 -20.08
CA THR A 66 -19.93 6.27 -21.01
C THR A 66 -19.72 7.64 -20.39
N ALA A 67 -20.73 8.22 -19.73
CA ALA A 67 -20.60 9.52 -19.10
C ALA A 67 -19.61 9.53 -17.91
N LYS A 68 -19.56 8.44 -17.13
CA LYS A 68 -18.58 8.28 -16.05
C LYS A 68 -17.16 8.11 -16.59
N LYS A 69 -16.98 7.37 -17.69
CA LYS A 69 -15.68 7.27 -18.38
C LYS A 69 -15.20 8.63 -18.88
N VAL A 70 -16.10 9.44 -19.42
CA VAL A 70 -15.79 10.82 -19.85
C VAL A 70 -15.37 11.70 -18.66
N LEU A 71 -16.09 11.62 -17.53
CA LEU A 71 -15.70 12.28 -16.28
C LEU A 71 -14.29 11.84 -15.85
N ASN A 72 -14.02 10.54 -15.81
CA ASN A 72 -12.73 9.99 -15.40
C ASN A 72 -11.57 10.45 -16.29
N GLU A 73 -11.78 10.50 -17.60
CA GLU A 73 -10.79 10.98 -18.56
C GLU A 73 -10.54 12.48 -18.40
N MET A 74 -11.62 13.26 -18.27
CA MET A 74 -11.53 14.69 -18.04
C MET A 74 -10.77 15.00 -16.73
N MET A 75 -11.03 14.26 -15.65
CA MET A 75 -10.28 14.39 -14.40
C MET A 75 -8.81 14.01 -14.57
N TYR A 76 -8.49 12.99 -15.38
CA TYR A 76 -7.10 12.64 -15.68
C TYR A 76 -6.38 13.77 -16.44
N VAL A 77 -7.00 14.35 -17.47
CA VAL A 77 -6.43 15.48 -18.22
C VAL A 77 -6.20 16.70 -17.32
N ILE A 78 -7.16 17.01 -16.44
CA ILE A 78 -6.98 18.07 -15.43
C ILE A 78 -5.79 17.74 -14.52
N ALA A 79 -5.64 16.49 -14.10
CA ALA A 79 -4.56 16.08 -13.22
C ALA A 79 -3.21 16.28 -13.89
N VAL A 80 -3.05 15.88 -15.14
CA VAL A 80 -1.83 16.11 -15.92
C VAL A 80 -1.56 17.60 -16.12
N ASP A 81 -2.59 18.45 -16.31
CA ASP A 81 -2.42 19.91 -16.34
C ASP A 81 -1.93 20.48 -14.98
N GLN A 82 -2.39 19.93 -13.86
CA GLN A 82 -1.98 20.40 -12.53
C GLN A 82 -0.59 19.90 -12.12
N PHE A 83 -0.27 18.63 -12.34
CA PHE A 83 0.95 17.99 -11.86
C PHE A 83 2.05 17.83 -12.93
N GLY A 84 1.69 17.95 -14.21
CA GLY A 84 2.54 17.60 -15.34
C GLY A 84 2.54 16.10 -15.64
N ASP A 85 3.12 15.73 -16.78
CA ASP A 85 3.23 14.35 -17.25
C ASP A 85 4.27 13.57 -16.45
N TYR A 86 3.97 12.31 -16.12
CA TYR A 86 4.81 11.50 -15.24
C TYR A 86 6.15 11.17 -15.87
N HIS A 87 6.17 10.89 -17.17
CA HIS A 87 7.41 10.58 -17.88
C HIS A 87 8.30 11.81 -18.01
N GLU A 88 7.70 12.99 -18.23
CA GLU A 88 8.43 14.26 -18.18
C GLU A 88 9.02 14.52 -16.79
N VAL A 89 8.24 14.32 -15.72
CA VAL A 89 8.75 14.44 -14.35
C VAL A 89 9.90 13.49 -14.11
N LYS A 90 9.76 12.21 -14.49
CA LYS A 90 10.80 11.19 -14.33
C LYS A 90 12.09 11.60 -15.05
N GLU A 91 12.00 12.06 -16.29
CA GLU A 91 13.16 12.57 -17.05
C GLU A 91 13.83 13.76 -16.35
N LEU A 92 13.04 14.70 -15.83
CA LEU A 92 13.56 15.86 -15.10
C LEU A 92 14.30 15.43 -13.82
N LEU A 93 13.76 14.47 -13.07
CA LEU A 93 14.37 13.98 -11.83
C LEU A 93 15.66 13.19 -12.09
N GLU A 94 15.76 12.49 -13.21
CA GLU A 94 16.96 11.72 -13.58
C GLU A 94 18.09 12.60 -14.14
N THR A 95 17.75 13.74 -14.76
CA THR A 95 18.70 14.51 -15.58
C THR A 95 19.01 15.92 -15.07
N SER A 96 18.28 16.42 -14.06
CA SER A 96 18.34 17.82 -13.63
C SER A 96 18.34 17.98 -12.10
N ASP A 97 18.70 19.19 -11.66
CA ASP A 97 18.64 19.60 -10.25
C ASP A 97 17.72 20.83 -10.06
N ALA A 98 17.57 21.27 -8.80
CA ALA A 98 16.73 22.39 -8.41
C ALA A 98 17.00 23.72 -9.14
N ASN A 99 18.16 23.89 -9.77
CA ASN A 99 18.58 25.10 -10.49
C ASN A 99 18.49 24.96 -12.01
N SER A 100 18.20 23.77 -12.55
CA SER A 100 18.06 23.54 -13.99
C SER A 100 16.95 24.40 -14.59
N GLU A 101 17.21 25.05 -15.71
CA GLU A 101 16.23 25.90 -16.41
C GLU A 101 14.95 25.13 -16.75
N LYS A 102 15.09 23.88 -17.23
CA LYS A 102 13.94 23.00 -17.53
C LYS A 102 13.07 22.73 -16.31
N VAL A 103 13.70 22.43 -15.17
CA VAL A 103 12.99 22.19 -13.90
C VAL A 103 12.26 23.44 -13.45
N ARG A 104 12.89 24.61 -13.62
CA ARG A 104 12.27 25.90 -13.28
C ARG A 104 11.07 26.22 -14.16
N GLU A 105 11.19 26.05 -15.47
CA GLU A 105 10.10 26.22 -16.42
C GLU A 105 8.92 25.29 -16.11
N PHE A 106 9.20 24.02 -15.79
CA PHE A 106 8.18 23.05 -15.40
C PHE A 106 7.46 23.46 -14.11
N ILE A 107 8.20 23.81 -13.06
CA ILE A 107 7.63 24.27 -11.78
C ILE A 107 6.80 25.55 -11.96
N ASP A 108 7.22 26.46 -12.84
CA ASP A 108 6.47 27.68 -13.15
C ASP A 108 5.18 27.38 -13.93
N ALA A 109 5.17 26.38 -14.82
CA ALA A 109 3.98 25.91 -15.52
C ALA A 109 2.96 25.25 -14.58
N HIS A 110 3.44 24.55 -13.55
CA HIS A 110 2.65 23.80 -12.57
C HIS A 110 2.66 24.45 -11.17
N ALA A 111 2.71 25.79 -11.14
CA ALA A 111 2.96 26.55 -9.92
C ALA A 111 1.96 26.31 -8.78
N ASN A 112 0.72 25.94 -9.09
CA ASN A 112 -0.31 25.68 -8.08
C ASN A 112 -0.04 24.44 -7.22
N VAL A 113 0.82 23.52 -7.67
CA VAL A 113 1.20 22.33 -6.88
C VAL A 113 2.56 22.55 -6.21
N TYR A 114 3.52 23.07 -6.98
CA TYR A 114 4.92 23.06 -6.55
C TYR A 114 5.37 24.35 -5.86
N GLN A 115 4.70 25.47 -6.11
CA GLN A 115 5.06 26.75 -5.49
C GLN A 115 4.22 27.06 -4.27
N ARG A 116 4.86 27.69 -3.29
CA ARG A 116 4.20 28.15 -2.08
C ARG A 116 4.72 29.51 -1.68
N ASP A 117 3.80 30.48 -1.58
CA ASP A 117 4.14 31.88 -1.27
C ASP A 117 4.76 32.08 0.11
N SER A 118 4.58 31.12 1.02
CA SER A 118 5.13 31.19 2.38
C SER A 118 6.56 30.65 2.50
N ASP A 119 7.14 30.10 1.43
CA ASP A 119 8.52 29.62 1.47
C ASP A 119 9.50 30.79 1.62
N GLU A 120 10.50 30.63 2.48
CA GLU A 120 11.58 31.61 2.60
C GLU A 120 12.39 31.69 1.30
N GLU A 121 12.71 32.90 0.85
CA GLU A 121 13.40 33.14 -0.43
C GLU A 121 14.71 32.34 -0.57
N SER A 122 15.43 32.11 0.53
CA SER A 122 16.66 31.32 0.55
C SER A 122 16.46 29.83 0.28
N ASP A 123 15.30 29.28 0.63
CA ASP A 123 14.98 27.85 0.52
C ASP A 123 13.98 27.55 -0.59
N LYS A 124 13.32 28.57 -1.14
CA LYS A 124 12.22 28.46 -2.09
C LYS A 124 12.48 27.48 -3.23
N LYS A 125 13.61 27.62 -3.94
CA LYS A 125 13.95 26.70 -5.04
C LYS A 125 14.15 25.26 -4.60
N ALA A 126 14.75 25.05 -3.43
CA ALA A 126 14.99 23.73 -2.89
C ALA A 126 13.68 23.07 -2.46
N ASN A 127 12.79 23.81 -1.79
CA ASN A 127 11.46 23.32 -1.38
C ASN A 127 10.58 22.99 -2.60
N GLU A 128 10.56 23.85 -3.62
CA GLU A 128 9.82 23.61 -4.85
C GLU A 128 10.31 22.35 -5.58
N PHE A 129 11.63 22.15 -5.66
CA PHE A 129 12.21 20.93 -6.22
C PHE A 129 11.93 19.70 -5.36
N ALA A 130 11.97 19.81 -4.03
CA ALA A 130 11.62 18.71 -3.12
C ALA A 130 10.17 18.26 -3.29
N ARG A 131 9.23 19.18 -3.57
CA ARG A 131 7.84 18.84 -3.89
C ARG A 131 7.71 18.09 -5.22
N LEU A 132 8.52 18.43 -6.21
CA LEU A 132 8.59 17.72 -7.50
C LEU A 132 9.15 16.31 -7.31
N VAL A 133 10.27 16.18 -6.59
CA VAL A 133 10.88 14.88 -6.22
C VAL A 133 9.86 14.00 -5.53
N HIS A 134 9.20 14.54 -4.49
CA HIS A 134 8.20 13.79 -3.74
C HIS A 134 7.01 13.36 -4.61
N PHE A 135 6.58 14.16 -5.59
CA PHE A 135 5.54 13.74 -6.53
C PHE A 135 6.00 12.54 -7.37
N GLY A 136 7.21 12.59 -7.94
CA GLY A 136 7.78 11.50 -8.72
C GLY A 136 7.95 10.21 -7.91
N GLU A 137 8.50 10.32 -6.70
CA GLU A 137 8.71 9.18 -5.79
C GLU A 137 7.39 8.52 -5.37
N VAL A 138 6.35 9.31 -5.07
CA VAL A 138 5.03 8.77 -4.72
C VAL A 138 4.39 8.07 -5.91
N MET A 139 4.51 8.63 -7.13
CA MET A 139 3.97 7.99 -8.33
C MET A 139 4.68 6.67 -8.62
N ASP A 140 6.02 6.63 -8.56
CA ASP A 140 6.80 5.40 -8.73
C ASP A 140 6.46 4.34 -7.68
N TYR A 141 6.36 4.74 -6.41
CA TYR A 141 5.95 3.85 -5.33
C TYR A 141 4.57 3.24 -5.58
N ARG A 142 3.58 4.05 -5.96
CA ARG A 142 2.21 3.56 -6.21
C ARG A 142 2.09 2.70 -7.46
N ILE A 143 2.88 2.98 -8.50
CA ILE A 143 2.99 2.08 -9.65
C ILE A 143 3.50 0.72 -9.17
N LYS A 144 4.60 0.68 -8.40
CA LYS A 144 5.14 -0.55 -7.83
C LYS A 144 4.14 -1.26 -6.91
N GLU A 145 3.37 -0.51 -6.13
CA GLU A 145 2.34 -1.04 -5.24
C GLU A 145 1.26 -1.83 -6.01
N VAL A 146 0.86 -1.37 -7.21
CA VAL A 146 -0.09 -2.12 -8.07
C VAL A 146 0.48 -3.50 -8.43
N PHE A 147 1.75 -3.57 -8.82
CA PHE A 147 2.41 -4.84 -9.14
C PHE A 147 2.63 -5.70 -7.89
N TYR A 148 3.01 -5.09 -6.78
CA TYR A 148 3.19 -5.77 -5.51
C TYR A 148 1.89 -6.46 -5.06
N ASN A 149 0.77 -5.73 -5.10
CA ASN A 149 -0.54 -6.25 -4.76
C ASN A 149 -1.02 -7.35 -5.73
N ALA A 150 -0.72 -7.22 -7.03
CA ALA A 150 -1.01 -8.27 -8.00
C ALA A 150 -0.20 -9.54 -7.70
N ALA A 151 1.07 -9.39 -7.34
CA ALA A 151 1.98 -10.50 -7.11
C ALA A 151 1.73 -11.23 -5.79
N THR A 152 1.31 -10.51 -4.74
CA THR A 152 0.96 -11.07 -3.42
C THR A 152 -0.51 -11.51 -3.31
N GLY A 153 -1.40 -10.98 -4.14
CA GLY A 153 -2.85 -11.25 -4.10
C GLY A 153 -3.29 -12.67 -4.48
N GLY A 154 -2.36 -13.54 -4.89
CA GLY A 154 -2.58 -14.99 -5.06
C GLY A 154 -3.31 -15.41 -6.35
N SER A 155 -3.97 -14.50 -7.05
CA SER A 155 -4.73 -14.80 -8.29
C SER A 155 -3.85 -15.33 -9.42
N TYR A 156 -2.58 -14.95 -9.41
CA TYR A 156 -1.58 -15.37 -10.39
C TYR A 156 -0.57 -16.34 -9.79
N SER A 157 -0.89 -16.93 -8.63
CA SER A 157 0.00 -17.80 -7.90
C SER A 157 -0.44 -19.26 -8.00
N TYR A 158 0.53 -20.16 -8.06
CA TYR A 158 0.32 -21.60 -7.90
C TYR A 158 1.10 -22.08 -6.68
N ARG A 159 0.39 -22.68 -5.71
CA ARG A 159 1.00 -23.14 -4.44
C ARG A 159 1.82 -22.03 -3.75
N SER A 160 1.20 -20.86 -3.60
CA SER A 160 1.79 -19.69 -2.94
C SER A 160 2.96 -19.05 -3.69
N ARG A 161 3.22 -19.45 -4.94
CA ARG A 161 4.30 -18.88 -5.76
C ARG A 161 3.74 -18.14 -6.97
N PHE A 162 4.11 -16.88 -7.09
CA PHE A 162 3.73 -15.97 -8.16
C PHE A 162 4.31 -16.41 -9.50
N ASP A 163 3.52 -16.18 -10.55
CA ASP A 163 3.84 -16.47 -11.94
C ASP A 163 3.56 -15.23 -12.78
N GLU A 164 4.63 -14.55 -13.19
CA GLU A 164 4.56 -13.31 -13.93
C GLU A 164 3.92 -13.51 -15.31
N GLU A 165 4.19 -14.62 -16.00
CA GLU A 165 3.61 -14.91 -17.32
C GLU A 165 2.09 -14.98 -17.23
N LYS A 166 1.54 -15.65 -16.19
CA LYS A 166 0.09 -15.68 -15.98
C LYS A 166 -0.51 -14.30 -15.77
N TYR A 167 0.18 -13.43 -15.02
CA TYR A 167 -0.25 -12.05 -14.83
C TYR A 167 -0.20 -11.27 -16.16
N ALA A 168 0.91 -11.34 -16.89
CA ALA A 168 1.09 -10.68 -18.17
C ALA A 168 0.05 -11.12 -19.22
N VAL A 169 -0.22 -12.43 -19.31
CA VAL A 169 -1.27 -13.00 -20.18
C VAL A 169 -2.67 -12.52 -19.78
N SER A 170 -2.92 -12.26 -18.49
CA SER A 170 -4.19 -11.72 -18.05
C SER A 170 -4.41 -10.28 -18.54
N LEU A 171 -3.38 -9.43 -18.44
CA LEU A 171 -3.42 -8.05 -18.93
C LEU A 171 -3.51 -7.99 -20.46
N ALA A 172 -2.81 -8.87 -21.17
CA ALA A 172 -2.90 -8.95 -22.63
C ALA A 172 -4.31 -9.33 -23.11
N LYS A 173 -5.08 -10.11 -22.33
CA LYS A 173 -6.50 -10.39 -22.63
C LYS A 173 -7.39 -9.16 -22.46
N ASP A 174 -6.99 -8.24 -21.59
CA ASP A 174 -7.63 -6.95 -21.40
C ASP A 174 -7.15 -5.89 -22.42
N LEU A 175 -6.42 -6.33 -23.45
CA LEU A 175 -5.94 -5.54 -24.59
C LEU A 175 -4.83 -4.54 -24.24
N TYR A 176 -4.07 -4.79 -23.17
CA TYR A 176 -2.79 -4.12 -22.92
C TYR A 176 -1.67 -4.75 -23.74
N ASP A 177 -0.78 -3.91 -24.27
CA ASP A 177 0.42 -4.35 -24.98
C ASP A 177 1.52 -4.61 -23.96
N ILE A 178 1.83 -5.89 -23.74
CA ILE A 178 2.85 -6.32 -22.78
C ILE A 178 4.00 -6.92 -23.56
N GLU A 179 5.19 -6.34 -23.40
CA GLU A 179 6.38 -6.76 -24.14
C GLU A 179 6.67 -8.25 -23.89
N GLY A 180 6.78 -9.02 -24.98
CA GLY A 180 7.19 -10.42 -24.94
C GLY A 180 6.10 -11.46 -24.63
N VAL A 181 4.85 -11.09 -24.32
CA VAL A 181 3.80 -12.07 -23.90
C VAL A 181 3.50 -13.16 -24.92
N PHE A 182 3.58 -12.85 -26.23
CA PHE A 182 3.34 -13.83 -27.29
C PHE A 182 4.60 -14.25 -28.03
N GLU A 183 5.77 -13.87 -27.50
CA GLU A 183 7.05 -14.16 -28.12
C GLU A 183 7.65 -15.45 -27.53
N PRO A 184 8.09 -16.40 -28.38
CA PRO A 184 8.69 -17.62 -27.89
C PRO A 184 10.07 -17.35 -27.28
N GLY A 185 10.33 -17.91 -26.10
CA GLY A 185 11.64 -17.86 -25.45
C GLY A 185 11.91 -16.60 -24.62
N VAL A 186 10.87 -15.82 -24.31
CA VAL A 186 10.94 -14.73 -23.34
C VAL A 186 11.07 -15.33 -21.94
N ASN A 187 11.99 -14.78 -21.14
CA ASN A 187 12.18 -15.18 -19.76
C ASN A 187 11.21 -14.41 -18.87
N TRP A 188 10.36 -15.14 -18.14
CA TRP A 188 9.44 -14.61 -17.12
C TRP A 188 9.92 -15.01 -15.73
N HIS A 189 9.54 -14.23 -14.72
CA HIS A 189 9.65 -14.64 -13.33
C HIS A 189 8.57 -15.68 -13.00
N GLU A 190 8.95 -16.96 -13.01
CA GLU A 190 8.07 -18.09 -12.68
C GLU A 190 8.43 -18.74 -11.34
N ASP A 191 7.43 -19.29 -10.63
CA ASP A 191 7.58 -20.01 -9.35
C ASP A 191 8.25 -19.17 -8.24
N VAL A 192 8.00 -17.87 -8.25
CA VAL A 192 8.61 -16.90 -7.33
C VAL A 192 7.81 -16.82 -6.04
N LEU A 193 8.50 -16.91 -4.89
CA LEU A 193 7.89 -16.64 -3.60
C LEU A 193 8.15 -15.18 -3.22
N ILE A 194 7.08 -14.44 -2.92
CA ILE A 194 7.14 -13.05 -2.46
C ILE A 194 6.59 -13.05 -1.04
N ASP A 195 7.48 -13.16 -0.07
CA ASP A 195 7.13 -13.15 1.34
C ASP A 195 6.94 -11.70 1.88
N PRO A 196 6.39 -11.53 3.09
CA PRO A 196 6.11 -10.21 3.66
C PRO A 196 7.35 -9.33 3.90
N SER A 197 8.56 -9.90 3.91
CA SER A 197 9.79 -9.10 4.04
C SER A 197 10.14 -8.32 2.76
N VAL A 198 9.56 -8.72 1.63
CA VAL A 198 9.71 -8.00 0.36
C VAL A 198 8.92 -6.69 0.43
N LYS A 199 9.65 -5.57 0.44
CA LYS A 199 9.06 -4.23 0.36
C LYS A 199 8.60 -3.88 -1.05
N VAL A 200 7.59 -3.02 -1.17
CA VAL A 200 7.01 -2.54 -2.44
C VAL A 200 8.07 -2.02 -3.40
N GLU A 201 9.05 -1.27 -2.90
CA GLU A 201 10.12 -0.65 -3.70
C GLU A 201 10.99 -1.69 -4.43
N ASN A 202 11.04 -2.91 -3.89
CA ASN A 202 11.85 -4.01 -4.40
C ASN A 202 11.09 -4.93 -5.35
N ILE A 203 9.82 -4.65 -5.67
CA ILE A 203 9.01 -5.52 -6.55
C ILE A 203 9.62 -5.69 -7.95
N GLY A 204 10.41 -4.71 -8.42
CA GLY A 204 11.13 -4.80 -9.69
C GLY A 204 12.16 -5.92 -9.78
N ASN A 205 12.51 -6.56 -8.65
CA ASN A 205 13.34 -7.77 -8.63
C ASN A 205 12.56 -9.07 -8.92
N TYR A 206 11.22 -8.97 -8.95
CA TYR A 206 10.29 -10.09 -9.06
C TYR A 206 9.31 -9.92 -10.23
N VAL A 207 9.27 -8.74 -10.85
CA VAL A 207 8.46 -8.39 -12.01
C VAL A 207 9.29 -7.49 -12.93
N HIS A 208 9.30 -7.78 -14.23
CA HIS A 208 9.95 -6.96 -15.25
C HIS A 208 9.08 -5.74 -15.58
N LEU A 209 9.11 -4.72 -14.71
CA LEU A 209 8.22 -3.55 -14.79
C LEU A 209 8.29 -2.82 -16.15
N ASP A 210 9.45 -2.83 -16.79
CA ASP A 210 9.72 -2.25 -18.11
C ASP A 210 8.85 -2.84 -19.23
N ARG A 211 8.36 -4.08 -19.06
CA ARG A 211 7.49 -4.73 -20.06
C ARG A 211 6.04 -4.27 -20.01
N TYR A 212 5.67 -3.47 -19.01
CA TYR A 212 4.28 -3.10 -18.72
C TYR A 212 3.98 -1.62 -18.99
N ASP A 213 4.84 -0.90 -19.73
CA ASP A 213 4.68 0.54 -20.00
C ASP A 213 3.27 0.92 -20.48
N ASP A 214 2.69 0.17 -21.42
CA ASP A 214 1.33 0.44 -21.92
C ASP A 214 0.23 0.23 -20.85
N TYR A 215 0.40 -0.78 -19.99
CA TYR A 215 -0.51 -0.99 -18.86
C TYR A 215 -0.34 0.10 -17.79
N ILE A 216 0.91 0.52 -17.52
CA ILE A 216 1.21 1.62 -16.63
C ILE A 216 0.53 2.90 -17.14
N ASP A 217 0.68 3.19 -18.43
CA ASP A 217 0.17 4.43 -19.04
C ASP A 217 -1.35 4.47 -19.15
N ARG A 218 -1.99 3.38 -19.60
CA ARG A 218 -3.44 3.38 -19.85
C ARG A 218 -4.27 2.83 -18.69
N GLY A 219 -3.69 1.95 -17.87
CA GLY A 219 -4.38 1.28 -16.77
C GLY A 219 -4.11 1.90 -15.41
N VAL A 220 -2.85 2.23 -15.12
CA VAL A 220 -2.41 2.63 -13.78
C VAL A 220 -2.42 4.14 -13.60
N LEU A 221 -1.67 4.89 -14.41
CA LEU A 221 -1.49 6.33 -14.28
C LEU A 221 -2.82 7.10 -14.19
N PRO A 222 -3.84 6.85 -15.03
CA PRO A 222 -5.08 7.63 -14.96
C PRO A 222 -5.78 7.53 -13.60
N ASN A 223 -5.71 6.36 -12.95
CA ASN A 223 -6.26 6.18 -11.60
C ASN A 223 -5.44 6.96 -10.58
N LEU A 224 -4.12 6.79 -10.59
CA LEU A 224 -3.22 7.47 -9.65
C LEU A 224 -3.35 8.99 -9.73
N TYR A 225 -3.37 9.55 -10.94
CA TYR A 225 -3.55 10.98 -11.15
C TYR A 225 -4.87 11.52 -10.59
N ARG A 226 -5.97 10.77 -10.73
CA ARG A 226 -7.25 11.14 -10.12
C ARG A 226 -7.19 11.13 -8.60
N GLU A 227 -6.56 10.12 -8.00
CA GLU A 227 -6.33 10.10 -6.55
C GLU A 227 -5.51 11.30 -6.09
N ARG A 228 -4.43 11.63 -6.83
CA ARG A 228 -3.58 12.79 -6.55
C ARG A 228 -4.35 14.11 -6.61
N LEU A 229 -5.31 14.26 -7.51
CA LEU A 229 -6.17 15.44 -7.52
C LEU A 229 -7.01 15.56 -6.25
N VAL A 230 -7.59 14.45 -5.78
CA VAL A 230 -8.38 14.45 -4.53
C VAL A 230 -7.49 14.81 -3.34
N GLU A 231 -6.28 14.26 -3.28
CA GLU A 231 -5.29 14.57 -2.24
C GLU A 231 -4.92 16.06 -2.26
N GLN A 232 -4.62 16.62 -3.43
CA GLN A 232 -4.32 18.04 -3.59
C GLN A 232 -5.50 18.93 -3.21
N PHE A 233 -6.73 18.55 -3.58
CA PHE A 233 -7.93 19.27 -3.17
C PHE A 233 -8.05 19.33 -1.64
N LEU A 234 -7.75 18.24 -0.94
CA LEU A 234 -7.77 18.19 0.52
C LEU A 234 -6.67 19.05 1.15
N LEU A 235 -5.48 19.09 0.55
CA LEU A 235 -4.41 19.97 0.98
C LEU A 235 -4.81 21.44 0.83
N ASP A 236 -5.41 21.83 -0.29
CA ASP A 236 -5.71 23.23 -0.59
C ASP A 236 -6.93 23.75 0.18
N ASN A 237 -7.98 22.92 0.31
CA ASN A 237 -9.26 23.36 0.85
C ASN A 237 -9.51 22.91 2.30
N ASN A 238 -8.86 21.83 2.74
CA ASN A 238 -9.18 21.17 4.00
C ASN A 238 -7.98 21.08 4.97
N TYR A 239 -6.85 21.74 4.70
CA TYR A 239 -5.61 21.66 5.49
C TYR A 239 -5.84 21.80 7.01
N SER A 240 -6.60 22.82 7.42
CA SER A 240 -6.84 23.11 8.84
C SER A 240 -7.56 22.00 9.60
N THR A 241 -8.23 21.09 8.89
CA THR A 241 -8.94 19.95 9.47
C THR A 241 -8.09 18.69 9.55
N LEU A 242 -6.98 18.61 8.83
CA LEU A 242 -6.10 17.43 8.79
C LEU A 242 -5.60 17.06 10.19
N GLY A 243 -5.25 18.07 11.00
CA GLY A 243 -4.84 17.89 12.39
C GLY A 243 -5.92 17.38 13.35
N ARG A 244 -7.16 17.18 12.89
CA ARG A 244 -8.30 16.66 13.67
C ARG A 244 -8.80 15.31 13.16
N THR A 245 -8.09 14.72 12.20
CA THR A 245 -8.43 13.41 11.61
C THR A 245 -8.01 12.25 12.50
N TYR A 246 -7.23 12.52 13.55
CA TYR A 246 -6.59 11.53 14.41
C TYR A 246 -5.70 10.56 13.63
N ALA A 247 -5.08 11.01 12.54
CA ALA A 247 -4.16 10.17 11.79
C ALA A 247 -3.00 9.68 12.66
N ARG A 248 -2.62 8.41 12.49
CA ARG A 248 -1.52 7.74 13.18
C ARG A 248 -0.67 7.02 12.14
N LYS A 249 0.66 7.13 12.25
CA LYS A 249 1.57 6.17 11.65
C LYS A 249 1.90 5.13 12.71
N VAL A 250 1.60 3.87 12.44
CA VAL A 250 1.83 2.78 13.39
C VAL A 250 2.58 1.65 12.73
N GLU A 251 3.24 0.87 13.57
CA GLU A 251 3.83 -0.42 13.27
C GLU A 251 3.42 -1.34 14.42
N TYR A 252 2.83 -2.50 14.13
CA TYR A 252 2.46 -3.44 15.18
C TYR A 252 2.66 -4.88 14.75
N ILE A 253 2.85 -5.74 15.75
CA ILE A 253 2.91 -7.19 15.58
C ILE A 253 1.78 -7.86 16.34
N LYS A 254 1.18 -8.91 15.76
CA LYS A 254 0.14 -9.74 16.37
C LYS A 254 0.62 -11.20 16.44
N ILE A 255 0.74 -11.76 17.65
CA ILE A 255 1.14 -13.16 17.84
C ILE A 255 0.06 -13.93 18.59
N SER A 256 -0.61 -14.84 17.90
CA SER A 256 -1.64 -15.70 18.49
C SER A 256 -1.03 -16.86 19.27
N LYS A 257 -1.72 -17.32 20.31
CA LYS A 257 -1.31 -18.52 21.04
C LYS A 257 -1.22 -19.73 20.11
N ASN A 258 -0.21 -20.57 20.35
CA ASN A 258 -0.12 -21.90 19.77
C ASN A 258 -0.88 -22.89 20.67
N ASP A 259 -1.91 -23.56 20.15
CA ASP A 259 -2.73 -24.49 20.94
C ASP A 259 -1.93 -25.68 21.48
N ASN A 260 -0.91 -26.13 20.75
CA ASN A 260 -0.02 -27.21 21.19
C ASN A 260 0.99 -26.76 22.23
N TYR A 261 1.29 -25.44 22.26
CA TYR A 261 2.25 -24.82 23.17
C TYR A 261 1.71 -23.48 23.70
N PRO A 262 0.72 -23.50 24.63
CA PRO A 262 -0.02 -22.28 25.01
C PRO A 262 0.81 -21.16 25.64
N SER A 263 2.00 -21.49 26.15
CA SER A 263 2.96 -20.53 26.71
C SER A 263 3.96 -19.98 25.70
N ALA A 264 4.08 -20.59 24.50
CA ALA A 264 5.15 -20.28 23.55
C ALA A 264 5.15 -18.81 23.11
N ALA A 265 3.99 -18.30 22.69
CA ALA A 265 3.84 -16.90 22.29
C ALA A 265 4.30 -15.93 23.39
N LYS A 266 3.90 -16.17 24.64
CA LYS A 266 4.30 -15.33 25.78
C LYS A 266 5.80 -15.41 26.05
N SER A 267 6.38 -16.61 26.03
CA SER A 267 7.82 -16.79 26.25
C SER A 267 8.65 -16.06 25.19
N LEU A 268 8.26 -16.18 23.92
CA LEU A 268 8.96 -15.52 22.82
C LEU A 268 8.86 -13.99 22.90
N ILE A 269 7.67 -13.47 23.17
CA ILE A 269 7.46 -12.02 23.35
C ILE A 269 8.28 -11.49 24.52
N ASN A 270 8.29 -12.19 25.65
CA ASN A 270 9.09 -11.76 26.79
C ASN A 270 10.59 -11.71 26.46
N ALA A 271 11.12 -12.73 25.77
CA ALA A 271 12.51 -12.72 25.33
C ALA A 271 12.80 -11.55 24.39
N PHE A 272 11.88 -11.24 23.47
CA PHE A 272 12.03 -10.12 22.54
C PHE A 272 12.02 -8.77 23.27
N VAL A 273 11.06 -8.59 24.18
CA VAL A 273 10.91 -7.39 24.99
C VAL A 273 12.15 -7.15 25.85
N ASP A 274 12.65 -8.18 26.52
CA ASP A 274 13.80 -8.05 27.41
C ASP A 274 15.08 -7.70 26.64
N LYS A 275 15.26 -8.26 25.43
CA LYS A 275 16.49 -8.11 24.64
C LYS A 275 16.51 -6.89 23.72
N TYR A 276 15.40 -6.58 23.07
CA TYR A 276 15.34 -5.58 22.00
C TYR A 276 14.62 -4.29 22.40
N ILE A 277 13.82 -4.29 23.48
CA ILE A 277 13.09 -3.09 23.92
C ILE A 277 13.62 -2.57 25.26
N LEU A 278 13.79 -3.46 26.25
CA LEU A 278 14.13 -3.06 27.62
C LEU A 278 15.63 -3.17 27.93
N ASP A 279 16.44 -3.81 27.08
CA ASP A 279 17.89 -3.88 27.30
C ASP A 279 18.50 -2.46 27.20
N PRO A 280 19.29 -2.00 28.18
CA PRO A 280 19.97 -0.71 28.12
C PRO A 280 20.95 -0.56 26.94
N ASN A 281 21.37 -1.67 26.33
CA ASN A 281 22.23 -1.72 25.16
C ASN A 281 21.46 -2.03 23.87
N ALA A 282 20.12 -2.13 23.92
CA ALA A 282 19.34 -2.08 22.69
C ALA A 282 19.69 -0.75 22.00
N THR A 283 20.08 -0.83 20.73
CA THR A 283 20.47 0.34 19.95
C THR A 283 19.67 0.37 18.67
N GLY A 284 19.18 1.55 18.30
CA GLY A 284 18.46 1.77 17.06
C GLY A 284 16.94 1.62 17.18
N ASP A 285 16.31 1.65 16.00
CA ASP A 285 14.88 1.43 15.86
C ASP A 285 14.54 -0.04 16.08
N VAL A 286 13.50 -0.33 16.85
CA VAL A 286 13.12 -1.73 17.14
C VAL A 286 12.40 -2.31 15.94
N ASP A 287 12.98 -3.37 15.37
CA ASP A 287 12.44 -4.12 14.23
C ASP A 287 11.56 -5.27 14.72
N LEU A 288 10.24 -5.16 14.50
CA LEU A 288 9.28 -6.20 14.89
C LEU A 288 9.37 -7.44 13.99
N GLU A 289 9.99 -7.36 12.83
CA GLU A 289 10.12 -8.48 11.91
C GLU A 289 11.04 -9.59 12.45
N ILE A 290 11.97 -9.25 13.36
CA ILE A 290 12.78 -10.24 14.10
C ILE A 290 11.87 -11.20 14.90
N LEU A 291 10.85 -10.66 15.58
CA LEU A 291 9.90 -11.45 16.35
C LEU A 291 8.97 -12.27 15.43
N SER A 292 8.57 -11.69 14.30
CA SER A 292 7.79 -12.36 13.24
C SER A 292 8.55 -13.56 12.64
N ASN A 293 9.81 -13.34 12.24
CA ASN A 293 10.71 -14.37 11.71
C ASN A 293 10.92 -15.51 12.71
N ALA A 294 11.22 -15.18 13.97
CA ALA A 294 11.37 -16.16 15.05
C ALA A 294 10.08 -16.98 15.26
N TRP A 295 8.91 -16.33 15.26
CA TRP A 295 7.65 -17.02 15.46
C TRP A 295 7.30 -17.97 14.30
N ARG A 296 7.57 -17.56 13.06
CA ARG A 296 7.46 -18.44 11.88
C ARG A 296 8.36 -19.66 12.04
N GLY A 297 9.62 -19.48 12.44
CA GLY A 297 10.52 -20.60 12.72
C GLY A 297 11.16 -21.24 11.49
N ILE A 298 11.11 -20.56 10.33
CA ILE A 298 11.65 -21.02 9.05
C ILE A 298 12.50 -19.90 8.43
N ASP A 299 13.55 -20.25 7.68
CA ASP A 299 14.50 -19.31 7.08
C ASP A 299 15.01 -18.27 8.09
N LEU A 300 15.46 -18.78 9.24
CA LEU A 300 15.82 -17.98 10.40
C LEU A 300 17.11 -17.21 10.18
N ASP A 301 17.08 -15.91 10.46
CA ASP A 301 18.28 -15.08 10.57
C ASP A 301 18.97 -15.26 11.94
N VAL A 302 20.12 -14.59 12.13
CA VAL A 302 20.95 -14.77 13.33
C VAL A 302 20.24 -14.22 14.56
N GLU A 303 19.52 -13.11 14.42
CA GLU A 303 18.77 -12.42 15.44
C GLU A 303 17.59 -13.27 15.94
N ALA A 304 16.81 -13.85 15.02
CA ALA A 304 15.70 -14.74 15.30
C ALA A 304 16.18 -16.04 15.95
N VAL A 305 17.30 -16.62 15.50
CA VAL A 305 17.91 -17.78 16.18
C VAL A 305 18.28 -17.43 17.62
N ALA A 306 18.92 -16.28 17.85
CA ALA A 306 19.33 -15.85 19.18
C ALA A 306 18.12 -15.60 20.10
N LEU A 307 17.02 -15.10 19.55
CA LEU A 307 15.75 -14.93 20.27
C LEU A 307 15.11 -16.28 20.63
N LEU A 308 15.09 -17.23 19.70
CA LEU A 308 14.55 -18.56 19.92
C LEU A 308 15.35 -19.38 20.94
N ASP A 309 16.68 -19.22 20.95
CA ASP A 309 17.57 -19.85 21.94
C ASP A 309 17.32 -19.36 23.37
N GLU A 310 16.83 -18.13 23.54
CA GLU A 310 16.41 -17.59 24.84
C GLU A 310 15.00 -18.06 25.23
N ALA A 311 14.11 -18.20 24.25
CA ALA A 311 12.70 -18.50 24.49
C ALA A 311 12.40 -20.00 24.64
N PHE A 312 13.06 -20.86 23.87
CA PHE A 312 12.67 -22.26 23.65
C PHE A 312 13.82 -23.26 23.77
N SER A 313 13.48 -24.55 23.73
CA SER A 313 14.45 -25.64 23.68
C SER A 313 14.45 -26.32 22.32
N LYS A 314 15.64 -26.68 21.85
CA LYS A 314 15.82 -27.39 20.58
C LYS A 314 15.47 -28.87 20.69
N LYS A 315 15.13 -29.47 19.55
CA LYS A 315 14.93 -30.91 19.38
C LYS A 315 15.62 -31.41 18.13
N ASP A 316 16.30 -32.55 18.27
CA ASP A 316 16.98 -33.21 17.15
C ASP A 316 16.00 -33.65 16.04
N VAL A 317 16.46 -33.53 14.79
CA VAL A 317 15.80 -34.05 13.59
C VAL A 317 16.84 -34.62 12.62
N THR A 318 16.50 -35.75 11.99
CA THR A 318 17.36 -36.42 11.01
C THR A 318 16.67 -36.64 9.65
N ASP A 319 15.42 -36.20 9.52
CA ASP A 319 14.64 -36.37 8.29
C ASP A 319 15.18 -35.42 7.21
N ALA A 320 15.63 -35.96 6.08
CA ALA A 320 16.30 -35.21 5.04
C ALA A 320 15.39 -34.15 4.38
N ASP A 321 14.08 -34.42 4.29
CA ASP A 321 13.13 -33.46 3.72
C ASP A 321 13.04 -32.24 4.65
N VAL A 322 12.99 -32.45 5.96
CA VAL A 322 12.96 -31.36 6.96
C VAL A 322 14.28 -30.59 6.99
N LEU A 323 15.43 -31.28 7.00
CA LEU A 323 16.75 -30.64 7.06
C LEU A 323 16.96 -29.63 5.93
N SER A 324 16.40 -29.88 4.75
CA SER A 324 16.50 -28.97 3.60
C SER A 324 15.85 -27.59 3.85
N TYR A 325 14.86 -27.51 4.73
CA TYR A 325 14.21 -26.24 5.13
C TYR A 325 14.87 -25.59 6.36
N LEU A 326 15.73 -26.32 7.07
CA LEU A 326 16.47 -25.82 8.24
C LEU A 326 17.90 -25.40 7.88
N GLY A 327 18.25 -25.34 6.59
CA GLY A 327 19.62 -25.05 6.15
C GLY A 327 20.63 -26.10 6.65
N ASP A 328 20.25 -27.38 6.64
CA ASP A 328 21.01 -28.52 7.17
C ASP A 328 21.24 -28.51 8.69
N ALA A 329 20.60 -27.61 9.45
CA ALA A 329 20.63 -27.67 10.90
C ALA A 329 19.91 -28.93 11.42
N THR A 330 20.58 -29.68 12.30
CA THR A 330 20.08 -30.96 12.86
C THR A 330 19.09 -30.80 14.01
N GLU A 331 18.71 -29.56 14.32
CA GLU A 331 17.86 -29.20 15.44
C GLU A 331 16.78 -28.22 14.98
N TYR A 332 15.58 -28.30 15.55
CA TYR A 332 14.49 -27.36 15.31
C TYR A 332 13.82 -26.95 16.63
N TYR A 333 12.97 -25.92 16.57
CA TYR A 333 12.21 -25.39 17.71
C TYR A 333 10.75 -25.85 17.62
N PRO A 334 10.30 -26.86 18.39
CA PRO A 334 8.94 -27.41 18.26
C PRO A 334 7.80 -26.43 18.53
N GLU A 335 8.07 -25.36 19.28
CA GLU A 335 7.12 -24.35 19.71
C GLU A 335 6.73 -23.33 18.62
N THR A 336 7.55 -23.19 17.57
CA THR A 336 7.30 -22.28 16.44
C THR A 336 6.23 -22.83 15.50
N GLN A 337 5.74 -22.00 14.57
CA GLN A 337 4.77 -22.45 13.56
C GLN A 337 5.35 -23.53 12.66
N PHE A 338 6.58 -23.33 12.15
CA PHE A 338 7.25 -24.34 11.36
C PHE A 338 7.61 -25.57 12.19
N GLY A 339 7.97 -25.41 13.47
CA GLY A 339 8.20 -26.52 14.38
C GLY A 339 6.98 -27.43 14.57
N ALA A 340 5.78 -26.84 14.61
CA ALA A 340 4.53 -27.60 14.62
C ALA A 340 4.34 -28.40 13.32
N ILE A 341 4.61 -27.78 12.16
CA ILE A 341 4.58 -28.46 10.85
C ILE A 341 5.58 -29.63 10.82
N VAL A 342 6.82 -29.42 11.26
CA VAL A 342 7.86 -30.47 11.35
C VAL A 342 7.39 -31.62 12.24
N LYS A 343 6.86 -31.30 13.42
CA LYS A 343 6.37 -32.30 14.38
C LYS A 343 5.26 -33.16 13.79
N ASP A 344 4.36 -32.58 13.00
CA ASP A 344 3.30 -33.32 12.32
C ASP A 344 3.86 -34.13 11.14
N TYR A 345 4.73 -33.55 10.31
CA TYR A 345 5.38 -34.26 9.20
C TYR A 345 6.11 -35.53 9.66
N LEU A 346 6.81 -35.46 10.79
CA LEU A 346 7.54 -36.60 11.37
C LEU A 346 6.64 -37.74 11.89
N LYS A 347 5.32 -37.54 11.99
CA LYS A 347 4.35 -38.63 12.27
C LYS A 347 4.00 -39.45 11.04
N ILE A 348 4.41 -39.01 9.84
CA ILE A 348 4.15 -39.71 8.58
C ILE A 348 5.26 -40.74 8.36
N THR A 349 4.92 -42.02 8.50
CA THR A 349 5.88 -43.14 8.42
C THR A 349 5.44 -44.19 7.41
N ASP A 350 6.38 -44.94 6.83
CA ASP A 350 6.06 -46.05 5.93
C ASP A 350 5.40 -47.26 6.64
N ASP A 351 5.49 -47.31 7.98
CA ASP A 351 4.84 -48.36 8.77
C ASP A 351 3.37 -48.01 9.06
N ARG A 352 2.47 -48.87 8.55
CA ARG A 352 1.01 -48.81 8.77
C ARG A 352 0.56 -48.79 10.23
N PHE A 353 1.41 -49.17 11.18
CA PHE A 353 1.09 -49.21 12.62
C PHE A 353 1.52 -47.94 13.37
N THR A 354 2.49 -47.19 12.84
CA THR A 354 2.99 -45.95 13.44
C THR A 354 2.57 -44.70 12.67
N ASN A 355 2.11 -44.87 11.42
CA ASN A 355 1.69 -43.77 10.56
C ASN A 355 0.40 -43.11 11.03
N ASP A 356 0.42 -41.79 11.17
CA ASP A 356 -0.78 -40.99 11.38
C ASP A 356 -1.46 -40.66 10.04
N LYS A 357 -2.49 -41.44 9.69
CA LYS A 357 -3.23 -41.29 8.43
C LYS A 357 -3.95 -39.94 8.29
N SER A 358 -4.32 -39.32 9.41
CA SER A 358 -4.99 -38.01 9.36
C SER A 358 -3.99 -36.94 8.93
N VAL A 359 -2.80 -36.98 9.52
CA VAL A 359 -1.70 -36.05 9.18
C VAL A 359 -1.18 -36.33 7.77
N GLU A 360 -1.00 -37.60 7.38
CA GLU A 360 -0.63 -37.96 6.01
C GLU A 360 -1.65 -37.42 4.99
N SER A 361 -2.95 -37.53 5.27
CA SER A 361 -3.99 -37.00 4.38
C SER A 361 -3.95 -35.47 4.25
N ASP A 362 -3.60 -34.76 5.33
CA ASP A 362 -3.43 -33.29 5.34
C ASP A 362 -2.19 -32.86 4.52
N PHE A 363 -1.08 -33.59 4.62
CA PHE A 363 0.13 -33.33 3.84
C PHE A 363 0.07 -33.84 2.39
N THR A 364 -0.89 -34.67 2.01
CA THR A 364 -0.98 -35.20 0.63
C THR A 364 -2.21 -34.68 -0.12
N SER A 365 -3.08 -33.91 0.56
CA SER A 365 -4.43 -33.59 0.11
C SER A 365 -5.16 -34.84 -0.40
N SER A 366 -5.25 -35.84 0.49
CA SER A 366 -5.83 -37.16 0.18
C SER A 366 -5.17 -37.85 -1.04
N ASN A 367 -3.83 -37.85 -1.11
CA ASN A 367 -3.02 -38.40 -2.21
C ASN A 367 -3.08 -37.65 -3.55
N SER A 368 -3.51 -36.39 -3.56
CA SER A 368 -3.40 -35.53 -4.75
C SER A 368 -1.95 -35.20 -5.11
N TYR A 369 -1.04 -35.22 -4.13
CA TYR A 369 0.40 -35.02 -4.28
C TYR A 369 1.19 -35.73 -3.18
N SER A 370 2.53 -35.81 -3.31
CA SER A 370 3.40 -36.45 -2.33
C SER A 370 3.54 -35.63 -1.04
N LYS A 371 3.90 -36.28 0.07
CA LYS A 371 4.11 -35.59 1.35
C LYS A 371 5.17 -34.48 1.28
N GLN A 372 6.20 -34.64 0.46
CA GLN A 372 7.23 -33.61 0.22
C GLN A 372 6.66 -32.37 -0.45
N VAL A 373 5.75 -32.56 -1.41
CA VAL A 373 5.03 -31.45 -2.04
C VAL A 373 4.13 -30.75 -1.02
N GLY A 374 3.48 -31.49 -0.13
CA GLY A 374 2.70 -30.90 0.96
C GLY A 374 3.53 -30.11 1.96
N LEU A 375 4.71 -30.63 2.32
CA LEU A 375 5.66 -29.91 3.16
C LEU A 375 6.08 -28.58 2.49
N LYS A 376 6.39 -28.60 1.19
CA LYS A 376 6.66 -27.37 0.41
C LYS A 376 5.49 -26.40 0.46
N ILE A 377 4.26 -26.86 0.20
CA ILE A 377 3.06 -26.01 0.21
C ILE A 377 2.85 -25.37 1.59
N LYS A 378 2.95 -26.15 2.67
CA LYS A 378 2.77 -25.64 4.04
C LYS A 378 3.90 -24.67 4.44
N ALA A 379 5.15 -24.98 4.08
CA ALA A 379 6.28 -24.08 4.31
C ALA A 379 6.13 -22.77 3.54
N ASP A 380 5.79 -22.82 2.25
CA ASP A 380 5.58 -21.62 1.43
C ASP A 380 4.37 -20.82 1.93
N THR A 381 3.28 -21.47 2.35
CA THR A 381 2.13 -20.79 2.96
C THR A 381 2.52 -20.07 4.25
N LEU A 382 3.31 -20.72 5.11
CA LEU A 382 3.80 -20.10 6.35
C LEU A 382 4.73 -18.92 6.09
N ARG A 383 5.56 -18.98 5.04
CA ARG A 383 6.41 -17.84 4.63
C ARG A 383 5.59 -16.63 4.21
N LEU A 384 4.39 -16.83 3.66
CA LEU A 384 3.49 -15.74 3.30
C LEU A 384 2.72 -15.16 4.49
N GLU A 385 2.77 -15.78 5.68
CA GLU A 385 2.11 -15.24 6.85
C GLU A 385 2.86 -14.01 7.38
N ASP A 386 2.20 -12.86 7.32
CA ASP A 386 2.64 -11.62 7.92
C ASP A 386 2.04 -11.45 9.32
N TYR A 387 2.92 -11.30 10.30
CA TYR A 387 2.55 -11.03 11.69
C TYR A 387 2.65 -9.55 12.01
N THR A 388 3.31 -8.77 11.17
CA THR A 388 3.49 -7.34 11.29
C THR A 388 2.47 -6.58 10.45
N ASN A 389 2.30 -5.30 10.75
CA ASN A 389 1.51 -4.38 9.95
C ASN A 389 1.98 -2.97 10.23
N ASP A 390 2.26 -2.21 9.18
CA ASP A 390 2.70 -0.83 9.28
C ASP A 390 1.96 0.09 8.31
N GLY A 391 2.00 1.39 8.59
CA GLY A 391 1.47 2.41 7.70
C GLY A 391 0.69 3.52 8.39
N TRP A 392 0.03 4.34 7.57
CA TRP A 392 -0.80 5.45 8.01
C TRP A 392 -2.27 5.07 8.09
N PHE A 393 -2.91 5.43 9.20
CA PHE A 393 -4.31 5.10 9.45
C PHE A 393 -5.07 6.24 10.11
N VAL A 394 -6.38 6.30 9.88
CA VAL A 394 -7.28 7.22 10.55
C VAL A 394 -8.35 6.44 11.30
N LYS A 395 -8.97 7.05 12.32
CA LYS A 395 -9.98 6.34 13.14
C LYS A 395 -11.10 5.71 12.29
N SER A 396 -11.51 6.37 11.21
CA SER A 396 -12.56 5.90 10.31
C SER A 396 -12.08 5.02 9.14
N GLY A 397 -10.79 4.73 9.03
CA GLY A 397 -10.20 4.07 7.86
C GLY A 397 -9.00 3.22 8.25
N GLY A 398 -9.20 1.89 8.29
CA GLY A 398 -8.17 0.90 8.58
C GLY A 398 -8.18 0.35 10.02
N LEU A 399 -7.24 -0.58 10.28
CA LEU A 399 -7.01 -1.26 11.56
C LEU A 399 -8.25 -1.98 12.15
N SER A 400 -9.18 -2.43 11.30
CA SER A 400 -10.37 -3.16 11.73
C SER A 400 -10.05 -4.53 12.34
N GLU A 401 -8.86 -5.06 12.08
CA GLU A 401 -8.38 -6.31 12.67
C GLU A 401 -7.92 -6.15 14.13
N LEU A 402 -7.60 -4.92 14.56
CA LEU A 402 -7.26 -4.67 15.95
C LEU A 402 -8.52 -4.72 16.83
N PRO A 403 -8.45 -5.35 18.02
CA PRO A 403 -9.51 -5.28 19.01
C PRO A 403 -9.95 -3.82 19.28
N GLU A 404 -11.26 -3.59 19.39
CA GLU A 404 -11.80 -2.23 19.52
C GLU A 404 -11.23 -1.47 20.73
N ALA A 405 -10.92 -2.18 21.83
CA ALA A 405 -10.29 -1.58 23.00
C ALA A 405 -8.89 -1.01 22.70
N ILE A 406 -8.11 -1.68 21.84
CA ILE A 406 -6.80 -1.23 21.38
C ILE A 406 -6.98 -0.05 20.43
N ARG A 407 -7.83 -0.21 19.42
CA ARG A 407 -8.08 0.80 18.38
C ARG A 407 -8.61 2.11 18.98
N SER A 408 -9.60 2.05 19.86
CA SER A 408 -10.14 3.23 20.56
C SER A 408 -9.09 3.94 21.41
N ARG A 409 -8.13 3.21 21.99
CA ARG A 409 -7.03 3.79 22.76
C ARG A 409 -5.98 4.44 21.86
N LEU A 410 -5.58 3.79 20.77
CA LEU A 410 -4.62 4.29 19.78
C LEU A 410 -5.07 5.64 19.17
N PHE A 411 -6.36 5.74 18.84
CA PHE A 411 -6.94 6.95 18.26
C PHE A 411 -7.40 7.98 19.31
N ASN A 412 -6.99 7.83 20.57
CA ASN A 412 -7.24 8.84 21.59
C ASN A 412 -6.39 10.09 21.32
N ILE A 413 -6.93 11.28 21.63
CA ILE A 413 -6.21 12.55 21.47
C ILE A 413 -4.92 12.59 22.30
N ASN A 414 -4.91 11.94 23.47
CA ASN A 414 -3.78 11.95 24.38
C ASN A 414 -2.55 11.24 23.80
N VAL A 415 -2.73 10.30 22.87
CA VAL A 415 -1.59 9.72 22.12
C VAL A 415 -0.84 10.82 21.37
N ALA A 416 -1.55 11.70 20.66
CA ALA A 416 -0.93 12.82 19.94
C ALA A 416 -0.35 13.91 20.85
N ASN A 417 -0.87 14.03 22.08
CA ASN A 417 -0.32 14.94 23.09
C ASN A 417 0.93 14.38 23.79
N GLN A 418 1.26 13.10 23.60
CA GLN A 418 2.37 12.42 24.26
C GLN A 418 3.49 12.04 23.29
N VAL A 419 3.17 11.59 22.08
CA VAL A 419 4.18 11.39 21.02
C VAL A 419 4.85 12.73 20.70
N ASP A 420 6.18 12.75 20.72
CA ASP A 420 7.10 13.92 20.62
C ASP A 420 7.17 14.83 21.86
N PHE A 421 6.32 14.63 22.87
CA PHE A 421 6.28 15.48 24.08
C PHE A 421 6.64 14.74 25.37
N LEU A 422 6.52 13.41 25.39
CA LEU A 422 6.86 12.58 26.54
C LEU A 422 8.37 12.39 26.60
N VAL A 423 8.97 12.68 27.76
CA VAL A 423 10.40 12.46 28.01
C VAL A 423 10.71 10.96 27.96
N GLU A 424 11.87 10.60 27.42
CA GLU A 424 12.36 9.22 27.40
C GLU A 424 12.46 8.67 28.84
N GLU A 425 12.05 7.42 29.01
CA GLU A 425 12.17 6.68 30.27
C GLU A 425 13.64 6.40 30.62
N ASP A 426 13.95 6.36 31.91
CA ASP A 426 15.29 5.94 32.37
C ASP A 426 15.51 4.45 32.03
N GLN A 427 16.55 4.17 31.24
CA GLN A 427 16.80 2.85 30.66
C GLN A 427 17.17 1.77 31.70
N THR A 428 17.51 2.16 32.94
CA THR A 428 17.84 1.18 34.01
C THR A 428 16.58 0.77 34.76
N THR A 429 15.75 1.75 35.10
CA THR A 429 14.58 1.57 35.96
C THR A 429 13.31 1.27 35.15
N HIS A 430 13.19 1.83 33.93
CA HIS A 430 11.99 1.81 33.09
C HIS A 430 10.75 2.28 33.86
N GLU A 431 10.91 3.32 34.67
CA GLU A 431 9.82 3.95 35.42
C GLU A 431 8.91 4.75 34.48
N TYR A 432 7.59 4.56 34.61
CA TYR A 432 6.59 5.26 33.80
C TYR A 432 5.35 5.62 34.60
N GLU A 433 4.62 6.61 34.11
CA GLU A 433 3.31 6.99 34.68
C GLU A 433 2.20 6.12 34.09
N SER A 434 1.52 5.33 34.94
CA SER A 434 0.43 4.43 34.52
C SER A 434 -0.75 5.10 33.79
N GLY A 435 -0.91 6.43 33.91
CA GLY A 435 -1.93 7.21 33.20
C GLY A 435 -1.61 7.49 31.74
N ASN A 436 -0.37 7.25 31.30
CA ASN A 436 0.05 7.55 29.93
C ASN A 436 -0.53 6.57 28.92
N TYR A 437 -0.86 7.08 27.73
CA TYR A 437 -1.37 6.31 26.60
C TYR A 437 -0.24 5.66 25.80
N VAL A 438 0.95 6.26 25.85
CA VAL A 438 2.18 5.70 25.29
C VAL A 438 3.31 5.72 26.31
N ARG A 439 4.31 4.87 26.11
CA ARG A 439 5.60 4.86 26.81
C ARG A 439 6.69 5.25 25.83
N ASN A 440 7.62 6.10 26.24
CA ASN A 440 8.77 6.51 25.42
C ASN A 440 10.01 5.74 25.90
N ILE A 441 10.37 4.67 25.21
CA ILE A 441 11.49 3.80 25.56
C ILE A 441 12.53 3.96 24.46
N GLN A 442 13.68 4.56 24.77
CA GLN A 442 14.78 4.77 23.81
C GLN A 442 14.33 5.52 22.53
N GLY A 443 13.46 6.52 22.69
CA GLY A 443 12.91 7.31 21.57
C GLY A 443 11.74 6.64 20.84
N ASN A 444 11.40 5.39 21.18
CA ASN A 444 10.29 4.64 20.58
C ASN A 444 9.02 4.75 21.44
N TYR A 445 7.89 5.09 20.81
CA TYR A 445 6.61 5.23 21.49
C TYR A 445 5.78 3.95 21.40
N TYR A 446 5.51 3.30 22.53
CA TYR A 446 4.70 2.09 22.57
C TYR A 446 3.34 2.33 23.23
N LEU A 447 2.26 1.85 22.60
CA LEU A 447 0.91 1.98 23.13
C LEU A 447 0.75 1.15 24.42
N THR A 448 0.27 1.78 25.48
CA THR A 448 -0.02 1.07 26.74
C THR A 448 -1.42 0.43 26.70
N PRO A 449 -1.71 -0.62 27.50
CA PRO A 449 -3.04 -1.19 27.59
C PRO A 449 -4.05 -0.25 28.29
N THR A 450 -5.34 -0.41 28.00
CA THR A 450 -6.43 0.38 28.63
C THR A 450 -6.53 0.15 30.14
N ILE A 451 -6.23 -1.08 30.59
CA ILE A 451 -6.21 -1.46 32.00
C ILE A 451 -4.76 -1.82 32.31
N SER A 452 -4.03 -0.89 32.92
CA SER A 452 -2.77 -1.23 33.58
C SER A 452 -3.09 -1.92 34.90
N GLU A 453 -2.43 -3.04 35.22
CA GLU A 453 -2.51 -3.63 36.56
C GLU A 453 -2.02 -2.58 37.58
N GLN A 454 -2.91 -2.10 38.45
CA GLN A 454 -2.54 -1.20 39.53
C GLN A 454 -1.82 -1.99 40.62
N GLY A 455 -0.55 -1.68 40.89
CA GLY A 455 0.26 -2.33 41.92
C GLY A 455 1.58 -1.61 42.17
N THR A 456 2.27 -1.97 43.25
CA THR A 456 3.62 -1.46 43.60
C THR A 456 4.74 -2.08 42.77
N ASP A 457 4.43 -3.12 41.99
CA ASP A 457 5.31 -3.80 41.04
C ASP A 457 4.80 -3.47 39.64
N VAL A 458 5.18 -2.30 39.16
CA VAL A 458 4.75 -1.79 37.86
C VAL A 458 5.46 -2.62 36.79
N ARG A 459 4.72 -3.48 36.09
CA ARG A 459 5.25 -4.35 35.03
C ARG A 459 6.03 -3.53 34.00
N LYS A 460 7.31 -3.85 33.82
CA LYS A 460 8.20 -3.18 32.84
C LYS A 460 7.75 -3.39 31.39
N ASP A 461 6.90 -4.38 31.13
CA ASP A 461 6.34 -4.72 29.82
C ASP A 461 4.90 -4.21 29.62
N ASN A 462 4.49 -3.13 30.31
CA ASN A 462 3.18 -2.48 30.15
C ASN A 462 3.01 -1.72 28.82
N PHE A 463 3.22 -2.44 27.75
CA PHE A 463 2.97 -2.13 26.35
C PHE A 463 2.72 -3.41 25.54
N VAL A 464 2.95 -4.59 26.14
CA VAL A 464 2.47 -5.87 25.63
C VAL A 464 0.99 -6.02 25.98
N ILE A 465 0.12 -5.97 24.97
CA ILE A 465 -1.33 -6.06 25.14
C ILE A 465 -1.77 -7.49 24.82
N TYR A 466 -2.43 -8.17 25.76
CA TYR A 466 -3.05 -9.47 25.50
C TYR A 466 -4.55 -9.31 25.32
N ASP A 467 -5.06 -9.66 24.14
CA ASP A 467 -6.50 -9.80 23.91
C ASP A 467 -6.95 -11.22 24.27
N ILE A 468 -7.80 -11.30 25.29
CA ILE A 468 -8.36 -12.56 25.77
C ILE A 468 -9.32 -13.15 24.72
N SER A 469 -9.99 -12.30 23.93
CA SER A 469 -11.03 -12.74 23.00
C SER A 469 -10.46 -13.50 21.80
N SER A 470 -9.36 -13.01 21.22
CA SER A 470 -8.63 -13.67 20.14
C SER A 470 -7.50 -14.59 20.62
N SER A 471 -7.13 -14.54 21.90
CA SER A 471 -5.93 -15.19 22.43
C SER A 471 -4.64 -14.74 21.71
N THR A 472 -4.57 -13.44 21.40
CA THR A 472 -3.47 -12.82 20.65
C THR A 472 -2.78 -11.76 21.49
N TYR A 473 -1.46 -11.72 21.38
CA TYR A 473 -0.62 -10.67 21.95
C TYR A 473 -0.29 -9.62 20.89
N TYR A 474 -0.20 -8.37 21.32
CA TYR A 474 0.11 -7.22 20.48
C TYR A 474 1.23 -6.39 21.10
N ILE A 475 2.16 -5.92 20.27
CA ILE A 475 3.05 -4.79 20.57
C ILE A 475 2.77 -3.76 19.48
N ILE A 476 2.48 -2.52 19.88
CA ILE A 476 2.08 -1.45 18.96
C ILE A 476 3.00 -0.26 19.18
N LYS A 477 3.77 0.06 18.16
CA LYS A 477 4.64 1.23 18.07
C LYS A 477 3.90 2.34 17.34
N VAL A 478 3.92 3.54 17.91
CA VAL A 478 3.28 4.73 17.37
C VAL A 478 4.39 5.65 16.84
N LEU A 479 4.70 5.50 15.56
CA LEU A 479 5.75 6.26 14.88
C LEU A 479 5.38 7.75 14.74
N GLU A 480 4.09 8.02 14.53
CA GLU A 480 3.56 9.38 14.45
C GLU A 480 2.12 9.45 14.96
N ALA A 481 1.80 10.55 15.63
CA ALA A 481 0.44 10.89 16.04
C ALA A 481 0.15 12.37 15.76
N VAL A 482 -0.57 12.58 14.65
CA VAL A 482 -0.86 13.90 14.10
C VAL A 482 -1.79 14.69 15.00
N SER A 483 -1.52 15.99 15.12
CA SER A 483 -2.35 16.99 15.78
C SER A 483 -2.34 18.32 15.01
N THR A 484 -3.31 19.18 15.32
CA THR A 484 -3.41 20.51 14.70
C THR A 484 -2.20 21.39 15.04
N SER A 485 -1.62 21.26 16.25
CA SER A 485 -0.45 22.03 16.64
C SER A 485 0.81 21.60 15.90
N LYS A 486 0.96 20.29 15.63
CA LYS A 486 2.11 19.73 14.91
C LYS A 486 2.14 20.15 13.43
N LEU A 487 0.98 20.19 12.77
CA LEU A 487 0.86 20.60 11.37
C LEU A 487 0.83 22.11 11.14
N SER A 488 0.57 22.92 12.17
CA SER A 488 0.44 24.36 12.01
C SER A 488 1.79 25.06 12.01
N TYR A 489 2.21 25.65 10.89
CA TYR A 489 3.41 26.51 10.80
C TYR A 489 3.43 27.68 11.80
N LEU A 490 2.27 28.10 12.31
CA LEU A 490 2.14 29.17 13.30
C LEU A 490 2.28 28.71 14.76
N SER A 491 2.43 27.41 15.00
CA SER A 491 2.48 26.82 16.33
C SER A 491 3.93 26.59 16.76
N ASP A 492 4.27 26.92 18.01
CA ASP A 492 5.58 26.61 18.59
C ASP A 492 5.82 25.08 18.72
N ASN A 493 4.74 24.30 18.72
CA ASN A 493 4.76 22.84 18.79
C ASN A 493 4.61 22.18 17.40
N ASN A 494 5.08 22.85 16.34
CA ASN A 494 5.03 22.30 14.98
C ASN A 494 6.17 21.29 14.74
N TYR A 495 6.08 20.48 13.68
CA TYR A 495 7.12 19.48 13.40
C TYR A 495 8.51 20.09 13.13
N GLN A 496 8.61 21.28 12.55
CA GLN A 496 9.92 21.93 12.31
C GLN A 496 10.66 22.24 13.62
N HIS A 497 9.93 22.46 14.72
CA HIS A 497 10.50 22.66 16.05
C HIS A 497 10.69 21.37 16.84
N LEU A 498 9.78 20.39 16.66
CA LEU A 498 9.82 19.13 17.41
C LEU A 498 10.79 18.11 16.81
N ARG A 499 10.98 18.13 15.49
CA ARG A 499 11.81 17.18 14.74
C ARG A 499 12.79 17.94 13.85
N THR A 500 13.80 18.52 14.49
CA THR A 500 14.79 19.39 13.81
C THR A 500 15.72 18.64 12.86
N ASP A 501 15.81 17.32 12.99
CA ASP A 501 16.65 16.46 12.15
C ASP A 501 15.94 16.06 10.84
N GLU A 502 14.64 16.32 10.73
CA GLU A 502 13.83 16.03 9.54
C GLU A 502 13.94 17.11 8.47
N SER A 503 13.43 16.80 7.27
CA SER A 503 13.39 17.74 6.15
C SER A 503 12.54 18.99 6.50
N LYS A 504 12.87 20.15 5.92
CA LYS A 504 12.03 21.36 6.06
C LYS A 504 10.61 21.17 5.51
N THR A 505 10.43 20.20 4.61
CA THR A 505 9.17 19.80 3.98
C THR A 505 8.41 18.73 4.78
N PHE A 506 8.93 18.26 5.90
CA PHE A 506 8.33 17.17 6.69
C PHE A 506 6.87 17.42 7.09
N ILE A 507 6.50 18.66 7.43
CA ILE A 507 5.09 19.03 7.68
C ILE A 507 4.21 18.73 6.46
N GLU A 508 4.70 19.03 5.25
CA GLU A 508 3.98 18.80 4.00
C GLU A 508 3.92 17.31 3.66
N GLU A 509 5.00 16.57 3.90
CA GLU A 509 5.07 15.12 3.72
C GLU A 509 4.04 14.43 4.63
N VAL A 510 4.02 14.74 5.92
CA VAL A 510 3.00 14.22 6.85
C VAL A 510 1.59 14.60 6.41
N ALA A 511 1.37 15.85 5.98
CA ALA A 511 0.05 16.27 5.50
C ALA A 511 -0.40 15.46 4.27
N LYS A 512 0.52 15.19 3.33
CA LYS A 512 0.26 14.38 2.12
C LYS A 512 -0.12 12.95 2.46
N GLU A 513 0.60 12.31 3.38
CA GLU A 513 0.27 10.97 3.89
C GLU A 513 -1.13 10.92 4.52
N VAL A 514 -1.46 11.92 5.35
CA VAL A 514 -2.80 12.02 5.95
C VAL A 514 -3.88 12.22 4.88
N THR A 515 -3.63 13.04 3.87
CA THR A 515 -4.61 13.25 2.78
C THR A 515 -4.78 12.01 1.92
N HIS A 516 -3.73 11.22 1.71
CA HIS A 516 -3.81 9.96 0.99
C HIS A 516 -4.77 8.98 1.67
N VAL A 517 -4.62 8.76 2.98
CA VAL A 517 -5.53 7.87 3.74
C VAL A 517 -6.99 8.37 3.70
N LEU A 518 -7.20 9.67 3.53
CA LEU A 518 -8.53 10.27 3.46
C LEU A 518 -9.14 10.25 2.06
N SER A 519 -8.33 10.33 1.00
CA SER A 519 -8.77 10.59 -0.37
C SER A 519 -9.72 9.53 -0.92
N ALA A 520 -9.65 8.30 -0.42
CA ALA A 520 -10.51 7.19 -0.80
C ALA A 520 -12.00 7.37 -0.42
N LYS A 521 -12.39 8.41 0.33
CA LYS A 521 -13.79 8.65 0.68
C LYS A 521 -14.57 9.29 -0.48
N ASP A 522 -15.68 8.67 -0.88
CA ASP A 522 -16.59 9.15 -1.93
C ASP A 522 -16.95 10.64 -1.81
N SER A 523 -17.19 11.12 -0.59
CA SER A 523 -17.50 12.54 -0.36
C SER A 523 -16.36 13.47 -0.77
N TYR A 524 -15.10 13.07 -0.55
CA TYR A 524 -13.95 13.86 -0.95
C TYR A 524 -13.68 13.75 -2.45
N ILE A 525 -13.90 12.57 -3.04
CA ILE A 525 -13.83 12.37 -4.49
C ILE A 525 -14.84 13.29 -5.19
N ASN A 526 -16.10 13.29 -4.76
CA ASN A 526 -17.15 14.11 -5.36
C ASN A 526 -16.86 15.62 -5.20
N ASN A 527 -16.47 16.06 -4.01
CA ASN A 527 -16.14 17.46 -3.77
C ASN A 527 -14.92 17.93 -4.59
N ALA A 528 -13.90 17.07 -4.74
CA ALA A 528 -12.74 17.36 -5.57
C ALA A 528 -13.15 17.46 -7.05
N ASN A 529 -13.95 16.51 -7.55
CA ASN A 529 -14.47 16.54 -8.92
C ASN A 529 -15.23 17.86 -9.17
N GLU A 530 -16.19 18.21 -8.31
CA GLU A 530 -16.96 19.45 -8.44
C GLU A 530 -16.05 20.69 -8.43
N HIS A 531 -15.10 20.75 -7.51
CA HIS A 531 -14.14 21.85 -7.40
C HIS A 531 -13.34 22.04 -8.68
N TYR A 532 -12.70 20.97 -9.17
CA TYR A 532 -11.88 21.06 -10.37
C TYR A 532 -12.73 21.32 -11.60
N ILE A 533 -13.92 20.71 -11.74
CA ILE A 533 -14.80 21.00 -12.87
C ILE A 533 -15.14 22.50 -12.90
N GLY A 534 -15.45 23.11 -11.75
CA GLY A 534 -15.74 24.54 -11.65
C GLY A 534 -14.56 25.48 -11.99
N LEU A 535 -13.31 24.98 -11.98
CA LEU A 535 -12.12 25.76 -12.36
C LEU A 535 -11.88 25.83 -13.86
N TYR A 536 -12.49 24.93 -14.64
CA TYR A 536 -12.31 24.83 -16.09
C TYR A 536 -13.60 25.12 -16.85
N ASN A 537 -13.46 25.54 -18.10
CA ASN A 537 -14.61 25.77 -18.99
C ASN A 537 -14.77 24.57 -19.95
N PHE A 538 -15.77 23.74 -19.71
CA PHE A 538 -16.08 22.61 -20.58
C PHE A 538 -17.11 22.96 -21.63
N LYS A 539 -16.90 22.43 -22.83
CA LYS A 539 -17.91 22.44 -23.90
C LYS A 539 -18.45 21.03 -24.06
N TYR A 540 -19.71 20.86 -23.69
CA TYR A 540 -20.43 19.61 -23.90
C TYR A 540 -20.96 19.58 -25.33
N HIS A 541 -20.56 18.57 -26.10
CA HIS A 541 -21.02 18.35 -27.46
C HIS A 541 -22.08 17.25 -27.57
N ASP A 542 -22.34 16.55 -26.46
CA ASP A 542 -23.29 15.45 -26.31
C ASP A 542 -24.28 15.77 -25.19
N THR A 543 -25.58 15.59 -25.45
CA THR A 543 -26.64 15.90 -24.49
C THR A 543 -26.71 14.91 -23.33
N THR A 544 -26.45 13.62 -23.57
CA THR A 544 -26.41 12.59 -22.51
C THR A 544 -25.26 12.87 -21.54
N ILE A 545 -24.10 13.28 -22.06
CA ILE A 545 -22.97 13.71 -21.21
C ILE A 545 -23.34 14.97 -20.44
N TYR A 546 -23.92 15.98 -21.11
CA TYR A 546 -24.35 17.20 -20.41
C TYR A 546 -25.34 16.90 -19.28
N ASP A 547 -26.38 16.11 -19.54
CA ASP A 547 -27.41 15.75 -18.56
C ASP A 547 -26.82 15.00 -17.36
N TYR A 548 -25.86 14.10 -17.59
CA TYR A 548 -25.13 13.43 -16.52
C TYR A 548 -24.40 14.42 -15.61
N PHE A 549 -23.73 15.43 -16.17
CA PHE A 549 -23.02 16.44 -15.38
C PHE A 549 -23.98 17.36 -14.62
N VAL A 550 -25.10 17.74 -15.22
CA VAL A 550 -26.17 18.51 -14.54
C VAL A 550 -26.77 17.72 -13.38
N GLU A 551 -26.97 16.41 -13.56
CA GLU A 551 -27.52 15.54 -12.51
C GLU A 551 -26.54 15.33 -11.35
N ASN A 552 -25.24 15.12 -11.64
CA ASN A 552 -24.24 14.76 -10.64
C ASN A 552 -23.55 15.97 -9.99
N PHE A 553 -23.52 17.12 -10.67
CA PHE A 553 -22.90 18.36 -10.19
C PHE A 553 -23.83 19.58 -10.41
N PRO A 554 -25.08 19.55 -9.90
CA PRO A 554 -26.10 20.56 -10.21
C PRO A 554 -25.64 21.99 -9.89
N ASP A 555 -24.91 22.17 -8.79
CA ASP A 555 -24.40 23.46 -8.31
C ASP A 555 -23.49 24.18 -9.34
N LEU A 556 -22.89 23.44 -10.28
CA LEU A 556 -22.07 24.01 -11.36
C LEU A 556 -22.90 24.56 -12.55
N PHE A 557 -24.18 24.22 -12.62
CA PHE A 557 -25.08 24.56 -13.73
C PHE A 557 -26.26 25.45 -13.30
N GLU A 558 -26.39 25.74 -12.01
CA GLU A 558 -27.31 26.74 -11.46
C GLU A 558 -26.77 28.17 -11.62
N GLU A 559 -26.76 28.71 -12.85
CA GLU A 559 -26.65 30.17 -13.13
C GLU A 559 -27.71 30.67 -14.13
#